data_AF-A0A2U1F7V0-F1
#
_entry.id   AF-A0A2U1F7V0-F1
#
_cell.length_a   1.000
_cell.length_b   1.000
_cell.length_c   1.000
_cell.angle_alpha   90.00
_cell.angle_beta   90.00
_cell.angle_gamma   90.00
#
_symmetry.space_group_name_H-M   'P 1'
#
loop_
_entity.id
_entity.type
_entity.pdbx_description
1 polymer ?
#
loop_
_entity_poly.entity_id
_entity_poly.type
_entity_poly.pdbx_seq_one_letter_code
_entity_poly.pdbx_strand_id
1 'polypeptide(L)'
;MSEITRQTMTDALARLAREDVPGMELLTLDAVMTWVFSDENPRESYDRSHASLLGGVLFTGLDDAATVALNDQPPETETIARARDRLVEGAHELASHGEAGLDMLIERRIVPATIGELERSVDSPTQQGACTWAYLLYAIAMGERQDQDEQIMAGIFESFDAWNALLSAQ
;
A
#
# COMPACT_ATOMS: atom_id res chain seq x y z
N MET A 1 7.79 -18.11 4.98
CA MET A 1 8.23 -17.37 3.77
C MET A 1 9.60 -17.88 3.39
N SER A 2 9.85 -18.17 2.10
CA SER A 2 11.17 -18.67 1.66
C SER A 2 12.17 -17.53 1.49
N GLU A 3 13.48 -17.83 1.53
CA GLU A 3 14.56 -16.87 1.26
C GLU A 3 14.41 -16.23 -0.13
N ILE A 4 14.02 -17.01 -1.14
CA ILE A 4 13.75 -16.53 -2.50
C ILE A 4 12.62 -15.50 -2.49
N THR A 5 11.53 -15.76 -1.77
CA THR A 5 10.40 -14.83 -1.65
C THR A 5 10.84 -13.51 -0.99
N ARG A 6 11.71 -13.57 0.03
CA ARG A 6 12.21 -12.36 0.69
C ARG A 6 13.10 -11.55 -0.25
N GLN A 7 14.01 -12.20 -0.98
CA GLN A 7 14.85 -11.50 -1.95
C GLN A 7 14.01 -10.78 -3.02
N THR A 8 13.00 -11.46 -3.58
CA THR A 8 12.07 -10.85 -4.54
C THR A 8 11.35 -9.63 -3.97
N MET A 9 10.89 -9.70 -2.72
CA MET A 9 10.25 -8.56 -2.04
C MET A 9 11.21 -7.38 -1.83
N THR A 10 12.45 -7.64 -1.45
CA THR A 10 13.48 -6.59 -1.34
C THR A 10 13.77 -5.96 -2.71
N ASP A 11 13.91 -6.77 -3.75
CA ASP A 11 14.17 -6.29 -5.11
C ASP A 11 12.99 -5.47 -5.65
N ALA A 12 11.75 -5.86 -5.33
CA ALA A 12 10.54 -5.11 -5.67
C ALA A 12 10.51 -3.71 -5.03
N LEU A 13 10.95 -3.59 -3.77
CA LEU A 13 11.10 -2.28 -3.11
C LEU A 13 12.25 -1.47 -3.74
N ALA A 14 13.37 -2.13 -4.07
CA ALA A 14 14.55 -1.48 -4.63
C ALA A 14 14.34 -0.93 -6.06
N ARG A 15 13.38 -1.48 -6.80
CA ARG A 15 13.11 -1.13 -8.20
C ARG A 15 11.95 -0.15 -8.38
N LEU A 16 11.22 0.21 -7.32
CA LEU A 16 10.07 1.10 -7.43
C LEU A 16 10.52 2.46 -7.97
N ALA A 17 10.14 2.78 -9.20
CA ALA A 17 10.38 4.10 -9.78
C ALA A 17 9.17 5.01 -9.61
N ARG A 18 9.39 6.32 -9.71
CA ARG A 18 8.36 7.34 -9.46
C ARG A 18 7.22 7.28 -10.48
N GLU A 19 7.57 6.95 -11.71
CA GLU A 19 6.64 6.72 -12.83
C GLU A 19 5.76 5.47 -12.64
N ASP A 20 6.21 4.49 -11.84
CA ASP A 20 5.49 3.23 -11.61
C ASP A 20 4.51 3.32 -10.43
N VAL A 21 4.67 4.33 -9.55
CA VAL A 21 3.82 4.50 -8.35
C VAL A 21 2.33 4.52 -8.66
N PRO A 22 1.83 5.22 -9.70
CA PRO A 22 0.41 5.18 -10.05
C PRO A 22 -0.07 3.76 -10.41
N GLY A 23 0.78 2.95 -11.06
CA GLY A 23 0.46 1.55 -11.38
C GLY A 23 0.36 0.70 -10.12
N MET A 24 1.33 0.84 -9.20
CA MET A 24 1.31 0.20 -7.89
C MET A 24 0.07 0.60 -7.07
N GLU A 25 -0.26 1.89 -7.02
CA GLU A 25 -1.45 2.44 -6.35
C GLU A 25 -2.73 1.77 -6.83
N LEU A 26 -2.93 1.70 -8.16
CA LEU A 26 -4.11 1.12 -8.78
C LEU A 26 -4.22 -0.39 -8.51
N LEU A 27 -3.14 -1.14 -8.71
CA LEU A 27 -3.14 -2.59 -8.45
C LEU A 27 -3.43 -2.91 -6.99
N THR A 28 -2.83 -2.15 -6.08
CA THR A 28 -3.07 -2.31 -4.63
C THR A 28 -4.52 -1.94 -4.30
N LEU A 29 -5.06 -0.87 -4.89
CA LEU A 29 -6.43 -0.43 -4.67
C LEU A 29 -7.43 -1.50 -5.13
N ASP A 30 -7.29 -1.98 -6.36
CA ASP A 30 -8.17 -2.99 -6.96
C ASP A 30 -8.20 -4.27 -6.12
N ALA A 31 -7.04 -4.78 -5.74
CA ALA A 31 -6.94 -6.01 -4.95
C ALA A 31 -7.42 -5.84 -3.50
N VAL A 32 -7.13 -4.71 -2.84
CA VAL A 32 -7.67 -4.41 -1.49
C VAL A 32 -9.19 -4.32 -1.54
N MET A 33 -9.74 -3.56 -2.48
CA MET A 33 -11.19 -3.38 -2.61
C MET A 33 -11.87 -4.70 -2.97
N THR A 34 -11.30 -5.47 -3.90
CA THR A 34 -11.81 -6.80 -4.26
C THR A 34 -11.91 -7.71 -3.04
N TRP A 35 -10.86 -7.78 -2.22
CA TRP A 35 -10.89 -8.60 -1.00
C TRP A 35 -11.89 -8.07 0.03
N VAL A 36 -11.91 -6.76 0.30
CA VAL A 36 -12.80 -6.14 1.30
C VAL A 36 -14.28 -6.39 0.98
N PHE A 37 -14.66 -6.36 -0.29
CA PHE A 37 -16.04 -6.61 -0.73
C PHE A 37 -16.38 -8.10 -0.97
N SER A 38 -15.39 -8.99 -0.86
CA SER A 38 -15.60 -10.43 -1.07
C SER A 38 -16.23 -11.12 0.14
N ASP A 39 -16.71 -12.35 -0.09
CA ASP A 39 -17.14 -13.27 0.97
C ASP A 39 -15.96 -13.83 1.80
N GLU A 40 -14.72 -13.60 1.37
CA GLU A 40 -13.51 -14.01 2.10
C GLU A 40 -13.13 -13.04 3.23
N ASN A 41 -13.69 -11.83 3.23
CA ASN A 41 -13.53 -10.89 4.34
C ASN A 41 -14.44 -11.32 5.51
N PRO A 42 -13.88 -11.78 6.65
CA PRO A 42 -14.68 -12.35 7.74
C PRO A 42 -15.53 -11.32 8.47
N ARG A 43 -15.23 -10.02 8.33
CA ARG A 43 -15.91 -8.92 9.05
C ARG A 43 -15.84 -9.01 10.57
N GLU A 44 -14.96 -9.84 11.11
CA GLU A 44 -14.63 -9.93 12.52
C GLU A 44 -13.37 -10.76 12.71
N SER A 45 -12.76 -10.68 13.89
CA SER A 45 -11.65 -11.56 14.30
C SER A 45 -10.45 -11.55 13.34
N TYR A 46 -10.05 -10.38 12.84
CA TYR A 46 -8.89 -10.24 11.99
C TYR A 46 -7.61 -10.67 12.71
N ASP A 47 -6.70 -11.27 11.96
CA ASP A 47 -5.45 -11.82 12.48
C ASP A 47 -4.29 -11.61 11.50
N ARG A 48 -3.12 -12.16 11.85
CA ARG A 48 -1.92 -12.05 11.04
C ARG A 48 -2.10 -12.63 9.62
N SER A 49 -2.95 -13.65 9.43
CA SER A 49 -3.14 -14.24 8.11
C SER A 49 -3.79 -13.25 7.13
N HIS A 50 -4.80 -12.50 7.60
CA HIS A 50 -5.46 -11.45 6.84
C HIS A 50 -4.50 -10.30 6.51
N ALA A 51 -3.69 -9.86 7.48
CA ALA A 51 -2.68 -8.84 7.24
C ALA A 51 -1.57 -9.33 6.29
N SER A 52 -1.22 -10.62 6.33
CA SER A 52 -0.24 -11.20 5.40
C SER A 52 -0.77 -11.26 3.98
N LEU A 53 -2.07 -11.55 3.80
CA LEU A 53 -2.73 -11.51 2.49
C LEU A 53 -2.66 -10.10 1.88
N LEU A 54 -3.04 -9.08 2.65
CA LEU A 54 -3.04 -7.68 2.20
C LEU A 54 -1.62 -7.12 2.02
N GLY A 55 -0.66 -7.54 2.85
CA GLY A 55 0.76 -7.28 2.61
C GLY A 55 1.25 -7.95 1.31
N GLY A 56 0.79 -9.15 1.00
CA GLY A 56 1.08 -9.83 -0.27
C GLY A 56 0.52 -9.10 -1.49
N VAL A 57 -0.68 -8.53 -1.36
CA VAL A 57 -1.26 -7.63 -2.38
C VAL A 57 -0.35 -6.44 -2.65
N LEU A 58 0.16 -5.78 -1.59
CA LEU A 58 1.11 -4.67 -1.73
C LEU A 58 2.39 -5.08 -2.49
N PHE A 59 2.99 -6.21 -2.13
CA PHE A 59 4.19 -6.69 -2.82
C PHE A 59 3.92 -7.11 -4.27
N THR A 60 2.74 -7.66 -4.56
CA THR A 60 2.32 -7.95 -5.94
C THR A 60 2.17 -6.64 -6.73
N GLY A 61 1.55 -5.63 -6.13
CA GLY A 61 1.43 -4.29 -6.71
C GLY A 61 2.79 -3.65 -6.99
N LEU A 62 3.77 -3.79 -6.08
CA LEU A 62 5.15 -3.34 -6.28
C LEU A 62 5.84 -4.10 -7.43
N ASP A 63 5.64 -5.41 -7.51
CA ASP A 63 6.29 -6.25 -8.51
C ASP A 63 5.76 -5.95 -9.93
N ASP A 64 4.45 -5.77 -10.04
CA ASP A 64 3.78 -5.58 -11.33
C ASP A 64 3.63 -4.10 -11.74
N ALA A 65 4.00 -3.15 -10.88
CA ALA A 65 3.80 -1.71 -11.07
C ALA A 65 4.22 -1.21 -12.48
N ALA A 66 5.44 -1.57 -12.89
CA ALA A 66 6.03 -1.16 -14.16
C ALA A 66 5.38 -1.82 -15.41
N THR A 67 4.55 -2.84 -15.21
CA THR A 67 3.85 -3.56 -16.30
C THR A 67 2.48 -2.96 -16.60
N VAL A 68 1.98 -2.08 -15.73
CA VAL A 68 0.66 -1.47 -15.87
C VAL A 68 0.70 -0.35 -16.90
N ALA A 69 0.10 -0.58 -18.05
CA ALA A 69 -0.16 0.47 -19.04
C ALA A 69 -1.37 1.30 -18.63
N LEU A 70 -1.14 2.43 -17.95
CA LEU A 70 -2.19 3.37 -17.57
C LEU A 70 -2.55 4.29 -18.73
N ASN A 71 -3.78 4.14 -19.25
CA ASN A 71 -4.32 5.06 -20.26
C ASN A 71 -4.78 6.39 -19.65
N ASP A 72 -5.26 6.33 -18.40
CA ASP A 72 -5.71 7.47 -17.62
C ASP A 72 -5.10 7.39 -16.21
N GLN A 73 -4.78 8.55 -15.64
CA GLN A 73 -4.28 8.68 -14.28
C GLN A 73 -5.01 9.85 -13.58
N PRO A 74 -5.22 9.77 -12.27
CA PRO A 74 -5.76 10.90 -11.53
C PRO A 74 -4.84 12.13 -11.66
N PRO A 75 -5.40 13.35 -11.74
CA PRO A 75 -4.61 14.57 -11.73
C PRO A 75 -3.67 14.61 -10.52
N GLU A 76 -2.39 14.89 -10.77
CA GLU A 76 -1.39 14.95 -9.71
C GLU A 76 -1.32 16.36 -9.13
N THR A 77 -1.74 16.50 -7.87
CA THR A 77 -1.55 17.71 -7.07
C THR A 77 -0.18 17.69 -6.38
N GLU A 78 0.23 18.82 -5.81
CA GLU A 78 1.50 18.90 -5.06
C GLU A 78 1.53 17.93 -3.87
N THR A 79 0.40 17.73 -3.18
CA THR A 79 0.29 16.80 -2.04
C THR A 79 0.47 15.35 -2.49
N ILE A 80 -0.21 14.96 -3.57
CA ILE A 80 -0.08 13.61 -4.16
C ILE A 80 1.35 13.39 -4.63
N ALA A 81 1.93 14.37 -5.35
CA ALA A 81 3.29 14.27 -5.85
C ALA A 81 4.30 14.02 -4.72
N ARG A 82 4.19 14.77 -3.61
CA ARG A 82 5.05 14.60 -2.44
C ARG A 82 4.87 13.23 -1.79
N ALA A 83 3.63 12.74 -1.67
CA ALA A 83 3.38 11.42 -1.11
C ALA A 83 4.01 10.31 -1.96
N ARG A 84 3.91 10.41 -3.30
CA ARG A 84 4.52 9.47 -4.24
C ARG A 84 6.04 9.52 -4.25
N ASP A 85 6.64 10.71 -4.16
CA ASP A 85 8.09 10.85 -3.99
C ASP A 85 8.54 10.15 -2.70
N ARG A 86 7.80 10.37 -1.61
CA ARG A 86 8.11 9.75 -0.32
C ARG A 86 7.92 8.24 -0.33
N LEU A 87 6.96 7.70 -1.07
CA LEU A 87 6.79 6.26 -1.27
C LEU A 87 8.05 5.63 -1.87
N VAL A 88 8.60 6.25 -2.92
CA VAL A 88 9.83 5.79 -3.58
C VAL A 88 11.02 5.86 -2.61
N GLU A 89 11.21 6.99 -1.93
CA GLU A 89 12.28 7.13 -0.94
C GLU A 89 12.17 6.07 0.17
N GLY A 90 10.97 5.88 0.72
CA GLY A 90 10.72 4.92 1.78
C GLY A 90 10.94 3.48 1.34
N ALA A 91 10.55 3.13 0.11
CA ALA A 91 10.83 1.82 -0.48
C ALA A 91 12.34 1.56 -0.60
N HIS A 92 13.10 2.54 -1.11
CA HIS A 92 14.56 2.42 -1.24
C HIS A 92 15.27 2.37 0.11
N GLU A 93 14.85 3.17 1.09
CA GLU A 93 15.33 3.11 2.47
C GLU A 93 15.16 1.69 3.04
N LEU A 94 13.94 1.13 2.95
CA LEU A 94 13.64 -0.24 3.40
C LEU A 94 14.50 -1.28 2.67
N ALA A 95 14.61 -1.18 1.35
CA ALA A 95 15.40 -2.10 0.54
C ALA A 95 16.90 -2.08 0.91
N SER A 96 17.43 -0.92 1.27
CA SER A 96 18.84 -0.76 1.66
C SER A 96 19.23 -1.55 2.93
N HIS A 97 18.24 -1.90 3.77
CA HIS A 97 18.41 -2.74 4.96
C HIS A 97 18.17 -4.24 4.71
N GLY A 98 17.88 -4.64 3.46
CA GLY A 98 17.63 -6.04 3.10
C GLY A 98 16.53 -6.68 3.95
N GLU A 99 16.84 -7.85 4.55
CA GLU A 99 15.86 -8.59 5.36
C GLU A 99 15.36 -7.81 6.57
N ALA A 100 16.21 -6.99 7.20
CA ALA A 100 15.82 -6.21 8.38
C ALA A 100 14.81 -5.11 8.03
N GLY A 101 14.95 -4.51 6.83
CA GLY A 101 13.98 -3.56 6.29
C GLY A 101 12.63 -4.23 6.01
N LEU A 102 12.65 -5.42 5.41
CA LEU A 102 11.43 -6.20 5.19
C LEU A 102 10.73 -6.60 6.50
N ASP A 103 11.48 -7.06 7.50
CA ASP A 103 10.90 -7.39 8.81
C ASP A 103 10.31 -6.14 9.48
N MET A 104 10.96 -4.99 9.36
CA MET A 104 10.42 -3.74 9.85
C MET A 104 9.11 -3.36 9.13
N LEU A 105 9.06 -3.46 7.81
CA LEU A 105 7.86 -3.17 7.03
C LEU A 105 6.72 -4.13 7.38
N ILE A 106 6.95 -5.44 7.33
CA ILE A 106 5.91 -6.44 7.50
C ILE A 106 5.47 -6.50 8.96
N GLU A 107 6.40 -6.78 9.87
CA GLU A 107 6.06 -7.16 11.24
C GLU A 107 5.74 -5.98 12.13
N ARG A 108 6.37 -4.81 11.89
CA ARG A 108 6.18 -3.64 12.75
C ARG A 108 5.19 -2.64 12.20
N ARG A 109 4.87 -2.70 10.89
CA ARG A 109 3.98 -1.72 10.26
C ARG A 109 2.76 -2.37 9.64
N ILE A 110 2.93 -3.19 8.61
CA ILE A 110 1.80 -3.77 7.88
C ILE A 110 0.91 -4.61 8.80
N VAL A 111 1.47 -5.59 9.52
CA VAL A 111 0.67 -6.49 10.38
C VAL A 111 -0.18 -5.72 11.40
N PRO A 112 0.40 -4.89 12.29
CA PRO A 112 -0.40 -4.19 13.29
C PRO A 112 -1.32 -3.11 12.69
N ALA A 113 -0.88 -2.37 11.68
CA ALA A 113 -1.70 -1.32 11.07
C ALA A 113 -2.91 -1.94 10.35
N THR A 114 -2.70 -2.94 9.49
CA THR A 114 -3.78 -3.58 8.74
C THR A 114 -4.82 -4.19 9.68
N ILE A 115 -4.44 -4.91 10.73
CA ILE A 115 -5.41 -5.46 11.70
C ILE A 115 -6.21 -4.33 12.36
N GLY A 116 -5.53 -3.31 12.87
CA GLY A 116 -6.20 -2.18 13.53
C GLY A 116 -7.17 -1.43 12.61
N GLU A 117 -6.81 -1.27 11.34
CA GLU A 117 -7.66 -0.61 10.34
C GLU A 117 -8.87 -1.45 9.93
N LEU A 118 -8.67 -2.76 9.75
CA LEU A 118 -9.76 -3.69 9.46
C LEU A 118 -10.79 -3.73 10.59
N GLU A 119 -10.33 -3.76 11.85
CA GLU A 119 -11.21 -3.74 13.01
C GLU A 119 -11.95 -2.41 13.17
N ARG A 120 -11.26 -1.28 12.95
CA ARG A 120 -11.81 0.06 13.18
C ARG A 120 -12.92 0.44 12.21
N SER A 121 -12.90 -0.09 10.99
CA SER A 121 -13.84 0.29 9.92
C SER A 121 -14.73 -0.86 9.44
N VAL A 122 -14.90 -1.89 10.26
CA VAL A 122 -15.66 -3.10 9.93
C VAL A 122 -17.09 -2.86 9.46
N ASP A 123 -17.75 -1.81 9.96
CA ASP A 123 -19.13 -1.46 9.61
C ASP A 123 -19.26 -0.71 8.27
N SER A 124 -18.15 -0.35 7.63
CA SER A 124 -18.12 0.41 6.39
C SER A 124 -17.06 -0.14 5.43
N PRO A 125 -17.41 -1.07 4.52
CA PRO A 125 -16.46 -1.68 3.59
C PRO A 125 -15.68 -0.66 2.76
N THR A 126 -16.32 0.40 2.27
CA THR A 126 -15.62 1.47 1.54
C THR A 126 -14.55 2.16 2.40
N GLN A 127 -14.89 2.50 3.65
CA GLN A 127 -13.93 3.11 4.56
C GLN A 127 -12.82 2.13 4.95
N GLN A 128 -13.18 0.87 5.17
CA GLN A 128 -12.24 -0.20 5.47
C GLN A 128 -11.21 -0.37 4.35
N GLY A 129 -11.66 -0.41 3.09
CA GLY A 129 -10.79 -0.47 1.92
C GLY A 129 -9.90 0.75 1.79
N ALA A 130 -10.47 1.96 1.91
CA ALA A 130 -9.74 3.22 1.84
C ALA A 130 -8.62 3.31 2.89
N CYS A 131 -8.95 3.03 4.16
CA CYS A 131 -7.98 3.07 5.23
C CYS A 131 -6.92 1.98 5.09
N THR A 132 -7.32 0.76 4.76
CA THR A 132 -6.37 -0.35 4.54
C THR A 132 -5.38 -0.02 3.44
N TRP A 133 -5.87 0.44 2.28
CA TRP A 133 -5.04 0.85 1.16
C TRP A 133 -4.08 1.98 1.56
N ALA A 134 -4.59 3.02 2.22
CA ALA A 134 -3.78 4.16 2.63
C ALA A 134 -2.66 3.76 3.60
N TYR A 135 -2.97 2.91 4.59
CA TYR A 135 -1.98 2.47 5.58
C TYR A 135 -0.93 1.50 5.01
N LEU A 136 -1.26 0.70 4.01
CA LEU A 136 -0.29 -0.14 3.30
C LEU A 136 0.75 0.73 2.58
N LEU A 137 0.31 1.74 1.84
CA LEU A 137 1.20 2.69 1.16
C LEU A 137 1.98 3.50 2.18
N TYR A 138 1.31 3.99 3.23
CA TYR A 138 1.97 4.77 4.27
C TYR A 138 3.06 3.97 5.00
N ALA A 139 2.88 2.65 5.19
CA ALA A 139 3.90 1.78 5.79
C ALA A 139 5.21 1.76 4.99
N ILE A 140 5.12 1.82 3.65
CA ILE A 140 6.27 2.00 2.75
C ILE A 140 6.82 3.42 2.89
N ALA A 141 5.96 4.43 2.77
CA ALA A 141 6.34 5.84 2.83
C ALA A 141 7.01 6.22 4.17
N MET A 142 6.76 5.49 5.24
CA MET A 142 7.48 5.69 6.51
C MET A 142 8.96 5.37 6.36
N GLY A 143 9.38 4.43 5.50
CA GLY A 143 10.80 4.14 5.24
C GLY A 143 11.58 3.79 6.52
N GLU A 144 12.57 4.57 6.92
CA GLU A 144 13.25 4.44 8.24
C GLU A 144 12.64 5.28 9.36
N ARG A 145 11.69 6.16 9.04
CA ARG A 145 11.12 7.11 10.00
C ARG A 145 10.32 6.39 11.08
N GLN A 146 10.31 7.01 12.26
CA GLN A 146 9.52 6.57 13.41
C GLN A 146 8.32 7.48 13.66
N ASP A 147 8.43 8.75 13.29
CA ASP A 147 7.37 9.75 13.49
C ASP A 147 6.38 9.76 12.33
N GLN A 148 5.10 9.94 12.66
CA GLN A 148 4.08 10.09 11.66
C GLN A 148 4.19 11.43 10.93
N ASP A 149 4.01 11.42 9.62
CA ASP A 149 3.95 12.58 8.75
C ASP A 149 2.53 12.73 8.19
N GLU A 150 1.75 13.58 8.85
CA GLU A 150 0.35 13.85 8.50
C GLU A 150 0.20 14.37 7.06
N GLN A 151 1.20 15.05 6.51
CA GLN A 151 1.15 15.57 5.14
C GLN A 151 1.28 14.44 4.11
N ILE A 152 2.11 13.44 4.40
CA ILE A 152 2.23 12.25 3.55
C ILE A 152 0.95 11.43 3.60
N MET A 153 0.39 11.22 4.80
CA MET A 153 -0.89 10.54 4.95
C MET A 153 -2.01 11.27 4.20
N ALA A 154 -2.06 12.60 4.29
CA ALA A 154 -3.03 13.41 3.55
C ALA A 154 -2.88 13.25 2.03
N GLY A 155 -1.66 13.27 1.51
CA GLY A 155 -1.41 13.06 0.07
C GLY A 155 -1.79 11.65 -0.41
N ILE A 156 -1.62 10.63 0.43
CA ILE A 156 -2.09 9.27 0.12
C ILE A 156 -3.61 9.24 0.06
N PHE A 157 -4.33 9.77 1.05
CA PHE A 157 -5.80 9.84 0.99
C PHE A 157 -6.32 10.69 -0.18
N GLU A 158 -5.64 11.78 -0.52
CA GLU A 158 -5.96 12.58 -1.70
C GLU A 158 -5.79 11.77 -3.00
N SER A 159 -4.77 10.93 -3.08
CA SER A 159 -4.57 9.98 -4.19
C SER A 159 -5.69 8.93 -4.25
N PHE A 160 -6.13 8.39 -3.10
CA PHE A 160 -7.30 7.50 -3.03
C PHE A 160 -8.55 8.17 -3.61
N ASP A 161 -8.88 9.37 -3.15
CA ASP A 161 -10.08 10.10 -3.57
C ASP A 161 -10.03 10.39 -5.08
N ALA A 162 -8.86 10.74 -5.60
CA ALA A 162 -8.66 11.00 -7.02
C ALA A 162 -8.83 9.73 -7.88
N TRP A 163 -8.29 8.59 -7.44
CA TRP A 163 -8.54 7.30 -8.08
C TRP A 163 -10.01 6.91 -8.03
N ASN A 164 -10.66 7.04 -6.88
CA ASN A 164 -12.07 6.72 -6.71
C ASN A 164 -12.96 7.59 -7.63
N ALA A 165 -12.66 8.88 -7.75
CA ALA A 165 -13.36 9.77 -8.67
C ALA A 165 -13.18 9.37 -10.14
N LEU A 166 -11.96 9.01 -10.54
CA LEU A 166 -11.66 8.57 -11.92
C LEU A 166 -12.36 7.25 -12.26
N LEU A 167 -12.38 6.28 -11.34
CA LEU A 167 -13.00 4.97 -11.54
C LEU A 167 -14.52 5.05 -11.51
N SER A 168 -15.10 5.97 -10.73
CA SER A 168 -16.55 6.18 -10.66
C SER A 168 -17.12 6.98 -11.83
N ALA A 169 -16.27 7.63 -12.63
CA ALA A 169 -16.68 8.42 -13.79
C ALA A 169 -16.77 7.62 -15.10
N GLN A 170 -16.35 6.35 -15.07
CA GLN A 170 -16.37 5.40 -16.20
C GLN A 170 -17.65 4.57 -16.20
#